data_AF-A0A1I3P3U5-F1
#
_entry.id   AF-A0A1I3P3U5-F1
#
_cell.length_a   1.000
_cell.length_b   1.000
_cell.length_c   1.000
_cell.angle_alpha   90.00
_cell.angle_beta   90.00
_cell.angle_gamma   90.00
#
_symmetry.space_group_name_H-M   'P 1'
#
loop_
_entity.id
_entity.type
_entity.pdbx_description
1 polymer ?
#
loop_
_entity_poly.entity_id
_entity_poly.type
_entity_poly.pdbx_seq_one_letter_code
_entity_poly.pdbx_strand_id
1 'polypeptide(L)'
;MLDGEVSHDHVPRFLSEWDYTSKDLWRQVKSTVRQVEREAGCLIFDDTIQEKAWTDENEIMCWHYDLGKGRAVKGINALNAFTMAKYSCRSPLE
;
A
#
# COMPACT_ATOMS: atom_id res chain seq x y z
N MET A 1 7.79 6.90 27.16
CA MET A 1 7.09 7.89 26.32
C MET A 1 8.21 8.57 25.54
N LEU A 2 8.22 8.53 24.21
CA LEU A 2 9.31 9.11 23.41
C LEU A 2 9.45 10.59 23.82
N ASP A 3 10.61 10.99 24.36
CA ASP A 3 10.88 12.30 24.98
C ASP A 3 10.83 13.47 23.97
N GLY A 4 9.68 13.70 23.34
CA GLY A 4 9.48 14.75 22.33
C GLY A 4 10.17 14.50 20.99
N GLU A 5 10.88 13.38 20.80
CA GLU A 5 11.63 13.11 19.57
C GLU A 5 10.74 12.88 18.33
N VAL A 6 9.49 12.46 18.52
CA VAL A 6 8.54 12.25 17.43
C VAL A 6 7.29 13.10 17.66
N SER A 7 7.10 14.10 16.80
CA SER A 7 5.92 14.95 16.83
C SER A 7 4.66 14.16 16.46
N HIS A 8 3.55 14.42 17.15
CA HIS A 8 2.26 13.76 16.92
C HIS A 8 1.73 13.92 15.49
N ASP A 9 2.08 15.02 14.83
CA ASP A 9 1.67 15.41 13.48
C ASP A 9 2.75 15.14 12.42
N HIS A 10 3.82 14.39 12.73
CA HIS A 10 4.91 14.14 11.80
C HIS A 10 4.44 13.54 10.47
N VAL A 11 3.54 12.55 10.53
CA VAL A 11 2.98 11.89 9.34
C VAL A 11 2.01 12.80 8.57
N PRO A 12 1.01 13.44 9.21
CA PRO A 12 0.18 14.44 8.53
C PRO A 12 0.97 15.56 7.86
N ARG A 13 2.00 16.08 8.53
CA ARG A 13 2.85 17.14 7.99
C ARG A 13 3.57 16.70 6.73
N PHE A 14 4.22 15.54 6.77
CA PHE A 14 4.88 14.94 5.61
C PHE A 14 3.91 14.80 4.44
N LEU A 15 2.73 14.20 4.67
CA LEU A 15 1.73 13.99 3.62
C LEU A 15 1.15 15.29 3.04
N SER A 16 1.17 16.39 3.80
CA SER A 16 0.68 17.70 3.37
C SER A 16 1.74 18.59 2.70
N GLU A 17 3.01 18.18 2.74
CA GLU A 17 4.12 19.04 2.28
C GLU A 17 4.15 19.17 0.75
N TRP A 18 3.74 18.11 0.03
CA TRP A 18 3.76 18.03 -1.43
C TRP A 18 2.61 17.17 -1.98
N ASP A 19 2.22 17.41 -3.23
CA ASP A 19 1.30 16.54 -3.96
C ASP A 19 2.02 15.28 -4.45
N TYR A 20 2.13 14.28 -3.58
CA TYR A 20 2.78 13.01 -3.90
C TYR A 20 1.98 12.22 -4.95
N THR A 21 2.68 11.68 -5.94
CA THR A 21 2.09 10.85 -6.98
C THR A 21 2.60 9.41 -6.91
N SER A 22 1.95 8.49 -7.64
CA SER A 22 2.43 7.11 -7.78
C SER A 22 3.85 7.03 -8.36
N LYS A 23 4.31 8.05 -9.10
CA LYS A 23 5.68 8.14 -9.62
C LYS A 23 6.70 8.36 -8.51
N ASP A 24 6.35 9.16 -7.50
CA ASP A 24 7.22 9.43 -6.36
C ASP A 24 7.36 8.20 -5.48
N LEU A 25 6.23 7.53 -5.21
CA LEU A 25 6.23 6.22 -4.55
C LEU A 25 7.09 5.21 -5.32
N TRP A 26 6.92 5.09 -6.64
CA TRP A 26 7.74 4.19 -7.45
C TRP A 26 9.23 4.50 -7.34
N ARG A 27 9.62 5.77 -7.43
CA ARG A 27 11.02 6.20 -7.28
C ARG A 27 11.59 5.78 -5.91
N GLN A 28 10.80 5.89 -4.86
CA GLN A 28 11.19 5.50 -3.50
C GLN A 28 11.40 3.98 -3.38
N VAL A 29 10.50 3.16 -3.93
CA VAL A 29 10.52 1.70 -3.72
C VAL A 29 11.28 0.93 -4.80
N LYS A 30 11.57 1.53 -5.96
CA LYS A 30 12.16 0.85 -7.12
C LYS A 30 13.45 0.11 -6.78
N SER A 31 14.36 0.73 -6.04
CA SER A 31 15.63 0.09 -5.66
C SER A 31 15.39 -1.19 -4.86
N THR A 32 14.51 -1.14 -3.86
CA THR A 32 14.10 -2.29 -3.05
C THR A 32 13.45 -3.37 -3.92
N VAL A 33 12.57 -3.00 -4.85
CA VAL A 33 11.95 -3.96 -5.78
C VAL A 33 12.99 -4.62 -6.68
N ARG A 34 13.98 -3.88 -7.18
CA ARG A 34 15.07 -4.42 -8.02
C ARG A 34 15.98 -5.40 -7.26
N GLN A 35 16.16 -5.22 -5.95
CA GLN A 35 16.96 -6.14 -5.12
C GLN A 35 16.35 -7.54 -5.01
N VAL A 36 15.01 -7.64 -5.06
CA VAL A 36 14.27 -8.89 -4.96
C VAL A 36 13.75 -9.41 -6.31
N GLU A 37 13.99 -8.67 -7.40
CA GLU A 37 13.53 -9.02 -8.74
C GLU A 37 14.15 -10.35 -9.20
N ARG A 38 13.31 -11.24 -9.73
CA ARG A 38 13.68 -12.54 -10.29
C ARG A 38 12.91 -12.76 -11.59
N GLU A 39 13.49 -13.54 -12.50
CA GLU A 39 12.84 -13.90 -13.77
C GLU A 39 11.46 -14.57 -13.56
N ALA A 40 11.36 -15.46 -12.57
CA ALA A 40 10.10 -16.13 -12.21
C ALA A 40 9.29 -15.38 -11.14
N GLY A 41 9.64 -14.13 -10.82
CA GLY A 41 8.93 -13.33 -9.84
C GLY A 41 7.66 -12.68 -10.40
N CYS A 42 6.77 -12.25 -9.52
CA CYS A 42 5.60 -11.44 -9.90
C CYS A 42 5.37 -10.27 -8.93
N LEU A 43 4.67 -9.25 -9.42
CA LEU A 43 4.11 -8.18 -8.62
C LEU A 43 2.60 -8.41 -8.52
N ILE A 44 2.11 -8.53 -7.30
CA ILE A 44 0.69 -8.76 -7.00
C ILE A 44 0.12 -7.45 -6.52
N PHE A 45 -1.01 -7.04 -7.09
CA PHE A 45 -1.76 -5.88 -6.63
C PHE A 45 -3.03 -6.34 -5.96
N ASP A 46 -3.32 -5.77 -4.80
CA ASP A 46 -4.50 -6.07 -4.01
C ASP A 46 -5.00 -4.77 -3.37
N ASP A 47 -6.29 -4.51 -3.44
CA ASP A 47 -6.90 -3.34 -2.83
C ASP A 47 -7.50 -3.70 -1.47
N THR A 48 -7.40 -2.77 -0.52
CA THR A 48 -7.98 -2.93 0.80
C THR A 48 -8.81 -1.70 1.12
N ILE A 49 -10.06 -1.91 1.53
CA ILE A 49 -10.94 -0.82 1.95
C ILE A 49 -10.89 -0.67 3.47
N GLN A 50 -10.33 0.45 3.93
CA GLN A 50 -10.40 0.85 5.33
C GLN A 50 -11.72 1.57 5.58
N GLU A 51 -12.71 0.85 6.09
CA GLU A 51 -14.04 1.39 6.38
C GLU A 51 -13.99 2.49 7.46
N LYS A 52 -14.71 3.58 7.18
CA LYS A 52 -14.86 4.75 8.05
C LYS A 52 -16.29 5.30 7.91
N ALA A 53 -17.25 4.55 8.44
CA ALA A 53 -18.68 4.85 8.29
C ALA A 53 -19.08 6.28 8.73
N TRP A 54 -18.37 6.84 9.71
CA TRP A 54 -18.71 8.12 10.35
C TRP A 54 -17.88 9.32 9.87
N THR A 55 -17.02 9.15 8.87
CA THR A 55 -16.22 10.24 8.30
C THR A 55 -16.95 10.85 7.10
N ASP A 56 -16.90 12.18 6.97
CA ASP A 56 -17.51 12.89 5.84
C ASP A 56 -16.86 12.51 4.51
N GLU A 57 -17.64 12.57 3.44
CA GLU A 57 -17.17 12.24 2.09
C GLU A 57 -16.24 13.32 1.52
N ASN A 58 -15.20 12.90 0.82
CA ASN A 58 -14.29 13.75 0.06
C ASN A 58 -13.63 12.93 -1.05
N GLU A 59 -12.64 13.50 -1.75
CA GLU A 59 -11.96 12.83 -2.86
C GLU A 59 -11.28 11.50 -2.47
N ILE A 60 -10.88 11.34 -1.20
CA ILE A 60 -10.24 10.14 -0.66
C ILE A 60 -11.25 9.26 0.10
N MET A 61 -12.17 9.88 0.83
CA MET A 61 -13.21 9.22 1.62
C MET A 61 -14.49 9.07 0.79
N CYS A 62 -14.69 7.93 0.12
CA CYS A 62 -15.90 7.72 -0.68
C CYS A 62 -16.42 6.28 -0.60
N TRP A 63 -17.47 5.97 -1.37
CA TRP A 63 -18.11 4.67 -1.40
C TRP A 63 -17.39 3.71 -2.36
N HIS A 64 -16.97 2.56 -1.84
CA HIS A 64 -16.31 1.51 -2.60
C HIS A 64 -17.07 0.19 -2.44
N TYR A 65 -17.12 -0.63 -3.49
CA TYR A 65 -17.74 -1.95 -3.39
C TYR A 65 -16.78 -2.95 -2.75
N ASP A 66 -17.15 -3.49 -1.59
CA ASP A 66 -16.39 -4.51 -0.88
C ASP A 66 -16.96 -5.89 -1.26
N LEU A 67 -16.19 -6.64 -2.05
CA LEU A 67 -16.55 -8.00 -2.48
C LEU A 67 -16.73 -8.95 -1.29
N GLY A 68 -15.93 -8.81 -0.23
CA GLY A 68 -16.01 -9.63 0.96
C GLY A 68 -17.30 -9.42 1.75
N LYS A 69 -17.89 -8.22 1.66
CA LYS A 69 -19.17 -7.87 2.32
C LYS A 69 -20.38 -7.90 1.38
N GLY A 70 -20.16 -7.99 0.06
CA GLY A 70 -21.22 -7.97 -0.94
C GLY A 70 -21.99 -6.64 -1.01
N ARG A 71 -21.41 -5.53 -0.54
CA ARG A 71 -22.06 -4.21 -0.51
C ARG A 71 -21.05 -3.08 -0.64
N ALA A 72 -21.55 -1.89 -0.99
CA ALA A 72 -20.76 -0.68 -0.88
C ALA A 72 -20.49 -0.33 0.60
N VAL A 73 -19.27 0.10 0.89
CA VAL A 73 -18.84 0.62 2.19
C VAL A 73 -18.16 1.98 1.99
N LYS A 74 -18.37 2.89 2.92
CA LYS A 74 -17.70 4.20 2.92
C LYS A 74 -16.35 4.09 3.61
N GLY A 75 -15.28 4.53 2.96
CA GLY A 75 -13.93 4.38 3.49
C GLY A 75 -12.85 4.94 2.58
N ILE A 76 -11.62 4.54 2.87
CA ILE A 76 -10.45 4.78 2.01
C ILE A 76 -10.14 3.47 1.30
N ASN A 77 -10.04 3.47 -0.03
CA ASN A 77 -9.48 2.34 -0.77
C ASN A 77 -7.97 2.56 -0.97
N ALA A 78 -7.17 1.64 -0.43
CA ALA A 78 -5.72 1.63 -0.59
C ALA A 78 -5.30 0.49 -1.52
N LEU A 79 -4.61 0.83 -2.62
CA LEU A 79 -4.00 -0.14 -3.51
C LEU A 79 -2.60 -0.51 -3.01
N ASN A 80 -2.42 -1.78 -2.65
CA ASN A 80 -1.15 -2.33 -2.19
C ASN A 80 -0.48 -3.15 -3.29
N ALA A 81 0.84 -3.30 -3.19
CA ALA A 81 1.62 -4.14 -4.10
C ALA A 81 2.59 -5.04 -3.32
N PHE A 82 2.55 -6.34 -3.60
CA PHE A 82 3.45 -7.34 -3.01
C PHE A 82 4.38 -7.90 -4.07
N THR A 83 5.68 -7.97 -3.76
CA THR A 83 6.66 -8.65 -4.61
C THR A 83 6.80 -10.10 -4.16
N MET A 84 6.57 -11.05 -5.07
CA MET A 84 6.92 -12.46 -4.85
C MET A 84 8.13 -12.83 -5.69
N ALA A 85 9.20 -13.23 -5.03
CA ALA A 85 10.34 -13.89 -5.65
C ALA A 85 10.11 -15.41 -5.58
N LYS A 86 9.75 -16.04 -6.70
CA LYS A 86 9.73 -17.51 -6.76
C LYS A 86 11.16 -18.03 -6.73
N TYR A 87 11.49 -18.78 -5.69
CA TYR A 87 12.71 -19.57 -5.69
C TYR A 87 12.51 -20.75 -6.65
N SER A 88 13.53 -21.05 -7.45
CA SER A 88 13.60 -22.36 -8.13
C SER A 88 13.55 -23.43 -7.02
N CYS A 89 12.46 -24.18 -6.96
CA CYS A 89 12.45 -25.43 -6.24
C CYS A 89 13.42 -26.35 -7.00
N ARG A 90 14.69 -26.39 -6.59
CA ARG A 90 15.56 -27.50 -6.99
C ARG A 90 14.96 -28.74 -6.36
N SER A 91 14.52 -29.68 -7.21
CA SER A 91 14.12 -30.99 -6.71
C SER A 91 15.29 -31.57 -5.91
N PRO A 92 15.07 -32.25 -4.77
CA PRO A 92 16.16 -32.84 -3.99
C PRO A 92 16.86 -34.04 -4.66
N LEU A 93 16.66 -34.27 -5.97
CA LEU A 93 17.03 -35.52 -6.63
C LEU A 93 17.86 -35.35 -7.93
N GLU A 94 18.65 -34.29 -8.05
CA GLU A 94 19.79 -34.24 -8.99
C GLU A 94 21.12 -34.06 -8.26
#